data_AF-A0A523T7V5-F1
#
_entry.id   AF-A0A523T7V5-F1
#
_cell.length_a   1.000
_cell.length_b   1.000
_cell.length_c   1.000
_cell.angle_alpha   90.00
_cell.angle_beta   90.00
_cell.angle_gamma   90.00
#
_symmetry.space_group_name_H-M   'P 1'
#
loop_
_entity.id
_entity.type
_entity.pdbx_description
1 polymer ?
#
loop_
_entity_poly.entity_id
_entity_poly.type
_entity_poly.pdbx_seq_one_letter_code
_entity_poly.pdbx_strand_id
1 'polypeptide(L)'
;MVKLHIGFDDTDSPNGGCTTYIAASLVEKLSSMGVSFTDYPNLIRLNPNVPWKTRGNGALCLRLICAENSVDRIKETVIDTVEANSELSYGGTDPGVVFIFEDVPQEIRDFAKKAEQSMLTIDEALKLAKSVNAEAVGFKNGRGIIGALAAIGEDLSGDHTFEIISYRTPKNRDKPRCVQASSVKTMDTKSPLTFNNVDPETGRILITPRGPDPILCGIRGETPEAVKQAYEMVTIDEPVERWIIFR
;
A
#
# COMPACT_ATOMS: atom_id res chain seq x y z
N MET A 1 20.61 9.92 13.61
CA MET A 1 19.69 9.16 12.75
C MET A 1 18.47 8.84 13.59
N VAL A 2 17.27 8.98 13.04
CA VAL A 2 16.01 8.71 13.73
C VAL A 2 15.22 7.68 12.94
N LYS A 3 14.44 6.86 13.64
CA LYS A 3 13.53 5.89 13.03
C LYS A 3 12.17 6.53 12.85
N LEU A 4 11.57 6.34 11.68
CA LEU A 4 10.29 6.95 11.32
C LEU A 4 9.38 5.91 10.66
N HIS A 5 8.16 5.81 11.19
CA HIS A 5 7.06 5.01 10.65
C HIS A 5 6.02 5.93 10.07
N ILE A 6 5.64 5.69 8.81
CA ILE A 6 4.75 6.54 8.03
C ILE A 6 3.58 5.69 7.58
N GLY A 7 2.44 5.86 8.23
CA GLY A 7 1.18 5.20 7.87
C GLY A 7 0.32 6.11 7.02
N PHE A 8 -0.37 5.56 6.01
CA PHE A 8 -1.38 6.30 5.26
C PHE A 8 -2.44 5.39 4.65
N ASP A 9 -3.66 5.91 4.51
CA ASP A 9 -4.82 5.19 4.00
C ASP A 9 -5.89 6.13 3.41
N ASP A 10 -6.91 5.54 2.78
CA ASP A 10 -8.13 6.17 2.27
C ASP A 10 -7.87 7.26 1.22
N THR A 11 -6.94 6.96 0.31
CA THR A 11 -6.52 7.87 -0.78
C THR A 11 -7.23 7.60 -2.10
N ASP A 12 -7.79 6.40 -2.25
CA ASP A 12 -8.41 5.92 -3.47
C ASP A 12 -9.94 6.11 -3.49
N SER A 13 -10.52 6.00 -4.67
CA SER A 13 -11.96 6.05 -4.90
C SER A 13 -12.38 5.03 -5.96
N PRO A 14 -13.68 4.71 -6.09
CA PRO A 14 -14.17 3.88 -7.18
C PRO A 14 -13.86 4.44 -8.59
N ASN A 15 -13.61 5.75 -8.69
CA ASN A 15 -13.41 6.47 -9.95
C ASN A 15 -11.93 6.60 -10.34
N GLY A 16 -11.00 6.28 -9.44
CA GLY A 16 -9.57 6.51 -9.63
C GLY A 16 -8.81 6.61 -8.32
N GLY A 17 -7.48 6.70 -8.41
CA GLY A 17 -6.59 6.65 -7.25
C GLY A 17 -6.19 5.22 -6.90
N CYS A 18 -5.09 5.09 -6.15
CA CYS A 18 -4.60 3.81 -5.66
C CYS A 18 -3.56 4.07 -4.55
N THR A 19 -3.85 3.68 -3.32
CA THR A 19 -2.95 3.90 -2.17
C THR A 19 -1.57 3.26 -2.44
N THR A 20 -1.51 2.10 -3.08
CA THR A 20 -0.23 1.42 -3.40
C THR A 20 0.60 2.19 -4.42
N TYR A 21 -0.04 2.89 -5.38
CA TYR A 21 0.66 3.76 -6.32
C TYR A 21 1.34 4.94 -5.59
N ILE A 22 0.70 5.48 -4.57
CA ILE A 22 1.27 6.55 -3.74
C ILE A 22 2.50 6.04 -2.99
N ALA A 23 2.46 4.83 -2.40
CA ALA A 23 3.64 4.22 -1.79
C ALA A 23 4.79 4.06 -2.79
N ALA A 24 4.52 3.55 -4.00
CA ALA A 24 5.56 3.38 -5.02
C ALA A 24 6.22 4.72 -5.39
N SER A 25 5.43 5.79 -5.55
CA SER A 25 5.91 7.14 -5.79
C SER A 25 6.71 7.72 -4.61
N LEU A 26 6.24 7.50 -3.38
CA LEU A 26 6.92 7.93 -2.16
C LEU A 26 8.27 7.24 -1.99
N VAL A 27 8.36 5.94 -2.26
CA VAL A 27 9.62 5.20 -2.15
C VAL A 27 10.68 5.76 -3.10
N GLU A 28 10.32 6.08 -4.35
CA GLU A 28 11.22 6.74 -5.31
C GLU A 28 11.68 8.12 -4.80
N LYS A 29 10.73 8.96 -4.39
CA LYS A 29 11.02 10.32 -3.89
C LYS A 29 11.91 10.30 -2.65
N LEU A 30 11.55 9.52 -1.65
CA LEU A 30 12.27 9.46 -0.38
C LEU A 30 13.65 8.81 -0.53
N SER A 31 13.81 7.82 -1.42
CA SER A 31 15.13 7.25 -1.75
C SER A 31 16.10 8.32 -2.25
N SER A 32 15.61 9.28 -3.06
CA SER A 32 16.44 10.40 -3.54
C SER A 32 16.86 11.39 -2.45
N MET A 33 16.26 11.30 -1.25
CA MET A 33 16.56 12.14 -0.08
C MET A 33 17.57 11.48 0.88
N GLY A 34 18.13 10.32 0.52
CA GLY A 34 19.14 9.63 1.32
C GLY A 34 18.60 8.93 2.57
N VAL A 35 17.31 8.56 2.57
CA VAL A 35 16.74 7.71 3.61
C VAL A 35 17.16 6.25 3.43
N SER A 36 17.13 5.47 4.50
CA SER A 36 17.29 4.01 4.44
C SER A 36 15.99 3.34 4.86
N PHE A 37 15.35 2.59 3.96
CA PHE A 37 14.17 1.78 4.31
C PHE A 37 14.60 0.58 5.15
N THR A 38 13.84 0.28 6.21
CA THR A 38 14.15 -0.84 7.11
C THR A 38 13.42 -2.12 6.75
N ASP A 39 12.44 -2.03 5.86
CA ASP A 39 11.66 -3.15 5.33
C ASP A 39 11.07 -2.76 3.97
N TYR A 40 10.44 -3.71 3.28
CA TYR A 40 9.51 -3.43 2.18
C TYR A 40 8.33 -2.57 2.70
N PRO A 41 7.70 -1.75 1.83
CA PRO A 41 6.42 -1.14 2.17
C PRO A 41 5.41 -2.19 2.62
N ASN A 42 4.75 -1.96 3.76
CA ASN A 42 3.77 -2.88 4.30
C ASN A 42 2.38 -2.58 3.71
N LEU A 43 1.70 -3.57 3.15
CA LEU A 43 0.32 -3.50 2.65
C LEU A 43 -0.62 -4.27 3.58
N ILE A 44 -1.26 -3.54 4.50
CA ILE A 44 -2.06 -4.12 5.56
C ILE A 44 -3.53 -4.14 5.16
N ARG A 45 -4.11 -5.34 5.03
CA ARG A 45 -5.52 -5.55 4.73
C ARG A 45 -6.33 -5.54 6.03
N LEU A 46 -7.16 -4.51 6.21
CA LEU A 46 -8.01 -4.34 7.39
C LEU A 46 -9.32 -5.12 7.24
N ASN A 47 -10.21 -5.03 8.23
CA ASN A 47 -11.46 -5.79 8.30
C ASN A 47 -12.28 -5.73 6.99
N PRO A 48 -12.47 -6.86 6.28
CA PRO A 48 -13.16 -6.85 4.99
C PRO A 48 -14.66 -6.58 5.12
N ASN A 49 -15.24 -6.62 6.31
CA ASN A 49 -16.69 -6.43 6.52
C ASN A 49 -17.09 -4.96 6.69
N VAL A 50 -16.15 -4.02 6.64
CA VAL A 50 -16.41 -2.59 6.78
C VAL A 50 -17.19 -2.06 5.55
N PRO A 51 -18.34 -1.39 5.73
CA PRO A 51 -19.21 -0.99 4.60
C PRO A 51 -18.70 0.21 3.80
N TRP A 52 -17.87 1.06 4.41
CA TRP A 52 -17.27 2.27 3.80
C TRP A 52 -15.87 2.02 3.21
N LYS A 53 -15.47 0.76 3.03
CA LYS A 53 -14.15 0.42 2.50
C LYS A 53 -14.00 0.79 1.01
N THR A 54 -12.79 1.19 0.63
CA THR A 54 -12.37 1.12 -0.77
C THR A 54 -12.08 -0.33 -1.17
N ARG A 55 -11.74 -0.59 -2.44
CA ARG A 55 -11.55 -1.98 -2.90
C ARG A 55 -10.40 -2.64 -2.15
N GLY A 56 -10.78 -3.59 -1.29
CA GLY A 56 -9.85 -4.42 -0.54
C GLY A 56 -9.34 -3.82 0.78
N ASN A 57 -9.86 -2.66 1.22
CA ASN A 57 -9.61 -2.10 2.56
C ASN A 57 -8.14 -2.15 3.02
N GLY A 58 -7.23 -1.61 2.20
CA GLY A 58 -5.79 -1.75 2.40
C GLY A 58 -5.11 -0.44 2.79
N ALA A 59 -4.48 -0.41 3.95
CA ALA A 59 -3.66 0.70 4.45
C ALA A 59 -2.17 0.40 4.28
N LEU A 60 -1.34 1.44 4.19
CA LEU A 60 0.09 1.28 3.92
C LEU A 60 0.98 1.83 5.04
N CYS A 61 2.13 1.20 5.23
CA CYS A 61 3.20 1.71 6.08
C CYS A 61 4.56 1.71 5.36
N LEU A 62 5.28 2.82 5.48
CA LEU A 62 6.70 2.91 5.15
C LEU A 62 7.52 3.03 6.43
N ARG A 63 8.59 2.25 6.54
CA ARG A 63 9.49 2.25 7.70
C ARG A 63 10.89 2.63 7.24
N LEU A 64 11.43 3.71 7.81
CA LEU A 64 12.71 4.25 7.37
C LEU A 64 13.54 4.80 8.52
N ILE A 65 14.83 4.96 8.25
CA ILE A 65 15.80 5.67 9.08
C ILE A 65 16.29 6.87 8.28
N CYS A 66 16.27 8.06 8.90
CA CYS A 66 16.72 9.29 8.26
C CYS A 66 17.53 10.17 9.20
N ALA A 67 18.17 11.20 8.65
CA ALA A 67 18.80 12.25 9.45
C ALA A 67 17.72 13.16 10.05
N GLU A 68 17.93 13.60 11.29
CA GLU A 68 16.95 14.41 12.05
C GLU A 68 16.60 15.72 11.32
N ASN A 69 17.60 16.36 10.71
CA ASN A 69 17.41 17.58 9.92
C ASN A 69 16.65 17.37 8.59
N SER A 70 16.42 16.12 8.16
CA SER A 70 15.64 15.80 6.97
C SER A 70 14.18 15.48 7.28
N VAL A 71 13.81 15.34 8.55
CA VAL A 71 12.47 14.88 8.99
C VAL A 71 11.36 15.77 8.45
N ASP A 72 11.45 17.09 8.62
CA ASP A 72 10.38 17.99 8.20
C ASP A 72 10.15 17.96 6.68
N ARG A 73 11.25 17.92 5.90
CA ARG A 73 11.18 17.80 4.45
C ARG A 73 10.57 16.45 4.01
N ILE A 74 10.85 15.36 4.74
CA ILE A 74 10.24 14.05 4.50
C ILE A 74 8.74 14.11 4.76
N LYS A 75 8.32 14.68 5.89
CA LYS A 75 6.90 14.83 6.25
C LYS A 75 6.14 15.65 5.20
N GLU A 76 6.69 16.81 4.82
CA GLU A 76 6.14 17.67 3.76
C GLU A 76 6.00 16.90 2.44
N THR A 77 7.07 16.22 2.00
CA THR A 77 7.05 15.40 0.78
C THR A 77 5.96 14.34 0.82
N VAL A 78 5.75 13.70 1.98
CA VAL A 78 4.72 12.68 2.16
C VAL A 78 3.32 13.29 2.07
N ILE A 79 3.07 14.36 2.84
CA ILE A 79 1.77 15.05 2.89
C ILE A 79 1.40 15.55 1.49
N ASP A 80 2.31 16.25 0.81
CA ASP A 80 2.09 16.78 -0.53
C ASP A 80 1.82 15.67 -1.56
N THR A 81 2.55 14.56 -1.45
CA THR A 81 2.36 13.44 -2.38
C THR A 81 1.02 12.75 -2.15
N VAL A 82 0.61 12.56 -0.89
CA VAL A 82 -0.70 12.00 -0.55
C VAL A 82 -1.81 12.94 -1.03
N GLU A 83 -1.72 14.24 -0.73
CA GLU A 83 -2.70 15.23 -1.15
C GLU A 83 -2.86 15.27 -2.68
N ALA A 84 -1.75 15.38 -3.41
CA ALA A 84 -1.75 15.52 -4.87
C ALA A 84 -2.22 14.27 -5.62
N ASN A 85 -2.22 13.10 -4.97
CA ASN A 85 -2.63 11.83 -5.59
C ASN A 85 -3.92 11.25 -4.99
N SER A 86 -4.56 11.97 -4.05
CA SER A 86 -5.83 11.56 -3.46
C SER A 86 -7.00 12.17 -4.22
N GLU A 87 -8.08 11.39 -4.39
CA GLU A 87 -9.32 11.85 -5.04
C GLU A 87 -10.18 12.70 -4.09
N LEU A 88 -9.64 13.85 -3.64
CA LEU A 88 -10.29 14.73 -2.65
C LEU A 88 -11.64 15.30 -3.12
N SER A 89 -11.95 15.27 -4.41
CA SER A 89 -13.26 15.66 -4.93
C SER A 89 -14.36 14.62 -4.63
N TYR A 90 -14.00 13.35 -4.38
CA TYR A 90 -14.95 12.27 -4.14
C TYR A 90 -15.40 12.24 -2.67
N GLY A 91 -16.70 12.28 -2.41
CA GLY A 91 -17.25 12.43 -1.05
C GLY A 91 -16.88 11.31 -0.06
N GLY A 92 -16.46 10.13 -0.53
CA GLY A 92 -16.10 8.99 0.31
C GLY A 92 -14.60 8.74 0.48
N THR A 93 -13.74 9.66 0.03
CA THR A 93 -12.28 9.58 0.20
C THR A 93 -11.87 10.59 1.28
N ASP A 94 -11.46 10.10 2.45
CA ASP A 94 -11.03 10.90 3.62
C ASP A 94 -9.58 10.55 4.04
N PRO A 95 -8.56 10.92 3.25
CA PRO A 95 -7.19 10.48 3.45
C PRO A 95 -6.64 10.82 4.83
N GLY A 96 -5.78 9.95 5.35
CA GLY A 96 -5.06 10.20 6.59
C GLY A 96 -3.61 9.75 6.50
N VAL A 97 -2.72 10.53 7.11
CA VAL A 97 -1.29 10.25 7.23
C VAL A 97 -0.91 10.32 8.70
N VAL A 98 -0.11 9.38 9.17
CA VAL A 98 0.40 9.34 10.55
C VAL A 98 1.89 9.09 10.55
N PHE A 99 2.59 9.83 11.41
CA PHE A 99 4.02 9.69 11.66
C PHE A 99 4.25 9.27 13.12
N ILE A 100 5.02 8.20 13.32
CA ILE A 100 5.47 7.74 14.63
C ILE A 100 6.99 7.62 14.59
N PHE A 101 7.65 8.26 15.54
CA PHE A 101 9.10 8.20 15.71
C PHE A 101 9.51 7.04 16.61
N GLU A 102 10.74 6.57 16.43
CA GLU A 102 11.35 5.53 17.25
C GLU A 102 10.56 4.21 17.18
N ASP A 103 10.26 3.60 18.32
CA ASP A 103 9.58 2.30 18.37
C ASP A 103 8.06 2.44 18.39
N VAL A 104 7.39 1.55 17.66
CA VAL A 104 5.93 1.48 17.61
C VAL A 104 5.38 1.08 18.99
N PRO A 105 4.61 1.96 19.67
CA PRO A 105 4.04 1.67 20.99
C PRO A 105 3.09 0.47 20.97
N GLN A 106 2.97 -0.21 22.11
CA GLN A 106 2.11 -1.40 22.22
C GLN A 106 0.64 -1.07 21.97
N GLU A 107 0.19 0.13 22.35
CA GLU A 107 -1.16 0.62 22.14
C GLU A 107 -1.52 0.72 20.65
N ILE A 108 -0.54 1.02 19.79
CA ILE A 108 -0.72 1.08 18.33
C ILE A 108 -0.83 -0.33 17.74
N ARG A 109 -0.02 -1.27 18.26
CA ARG A 109 -0.09 -2.70 17.88
C ARG A 109 -1.43 -3.32 18.27
N ASP A 110 -1.91 -3.00 19.48
CA ASP A 110 -3.21 -3.47 19.96
C ASP A 110 -4.37 -2.84 19.17
N PHE A 111 -4.21 -1.58 18.74
CA PHE A 111 -5.17 -0.91 17.86
C PHE A 111 -5.22 -1.55 16.47
N ALA A 112 -4.09 -1.91 15.88
CA ALA A 112 -4.03 -2.61 14.59
C ALA A 112 -4.82 -3.93 14.62
N LYS A 113 -4.58 -4.78 15.64
CA LYS A 113 -5.34 -6.02 15.85
C LYS A 113 -6.85 -5.79 15.96
N LYS A 114 -7.26 -4.71 16.63
CA LYS A 114 -8.68 -4.33 16.72
C LYS A 114 -9.23 -3.88 15.37
N ALA A 115 -8.45 -3.13 14.58
CA ALA A 115 -8.87 -2.62 13.26
C ALA A 115 -9.12 -3.74 12.24
N GLU A 116 -8.45 -4.89 12.38
CA GLU A 116 -8.67 -6.08 11.56
C GLU A 116 -9.98 -6.82 11.90
N GLN A 117 -10.44 -6.70 13.15
CA GLN A 117 -11.52 -7.53 13.69
C GLN A 117 -12.82 -6.75 13.95
N SER A 118 -12.75 -5.43 14.07
CA SER A 118 -13.86 -4.58 14.53
C SER A 118 -13.96 -3.28 13.74
N MET A 119 -15.08 -2.57 13.93
CA MET A 119 -15.26 -1.22 13.38
C MET A 119 -14.78 -0.21 14.41
N LEU A 120 -13.83 0.63 14.00
CA LEU A 120 -13.27 1.69 14.83
C LEU A 120 -13.77 3.06 14.37
N THR A 121 -13.75 4.01 15.30
CA THR A 121 -14.14 5.40 15.07
C THR A 121 -12.93 6.30 14.94
N ILE A 122 -13.10 7.44 14.26
CA ILE A 122 -12.04 8.44 14.14
C ILE A 122 -11.68 9.05 15.49
N ASP A 123 -12.64 9.20 16.40
CA ASP A 123 -12.39 9.72 17.75
C ASP A 123 -11.47 8.81 18.56
N GLU A 124 -11.64 7.48 18.44
CA GLU A 124 -10.74 6.51 19.06
C GLU A 124 -9.32 6.62 18.49
N ALA A 125 -9.19 6.74 17.17
CA ALA A 125 -7.91 6.91 16.49
C ALA A 125 -7.20 8.21 16.91
N LEU A 126 -7.91 9.35 16.93
CA LEU A 126 -7.34 10.65 17.33
C LEU A 126 -6.93 10.68 18.81
N LYS A 127 -7.73 10.07 19.69
CA LYS A 127 -7.36 9.93 21.11
C LYS A 127 -6.09 9.10 21.27
N LEU A 128 -5.98 7.99 20.54
CA LEU A 128 -4.81 7.14 20.56
C LEU A 128 -3.57 7.88 20.04
N ALA A 129 -3.67 8.50 18.84
CA ALA A 129 -2.58 9.27 18.24
C ALA A 129 -2.03 10.32 19.22
N LYS A 130 -2.92 11.06 19.89
CA LYS A 130 -2.54 12.03 20.92
C LYS A 130 -1.86 11.39 22.12
N SER A 131 -2.36 10.25 22.60
CA SER A 131 -1.80 9.56 23.77
C SER A 131 -0.37 9.04 23.56
N VAL A 132 -0.03 8.70 22.32
CA VAL A 132 1.31 8.20 21.95
C VAL A 132 2.21 9.27 21.32
N ASN A 133 1.77 10.53 21.30
CA ASN A 133 2.46 11.65 20.62
C ASN A 133 2.75 11.38 19.14
N ALA A 134 1.85 10.69 18.43
CA ALA A 134 1.92 10.55 16.98
C ALA A 134 1.52 11.88 16.30
N GLU A 135 2.22 12.23 15.22
CA GLU A 135 1.78 13.34 14.36
C GLU A 135 0.80 12.80 13.32
N ALA A 136 -0.42 13.35 13.28
CA ALA A 136 -1.46 12.90 12.36
C ALA A 136 -1.98 14.07 11.51
N VAL A 137 -2.10 13.84 10.20
CA VAL A 137 -2.67 14.76 9.23
C VAL A 137 -3.85 14.09 8.57
N GLY A 138 -5.04 14.66 8.75
CA GLY A 138 -6.27 14.21 8.12
C GLY A 138 -6.73 15.20 7.06
N PHE A 139 -7.12 14.69 5.91
CA PHE A 139 -7.83 15.44 4.89
C PHE A 139 -9.33 15.18 5.04
N LYS A 140 -10.16 16.21 4.88
CA LYS A 140 -11.62 16.13 5.06
C LYS A 140 -11.99 15.59 6.46
N ASN A 141 -12.67 14.45 6.55
CA ASN A 141 -13.02 13.84 7.84
C ASN A 141 -11.87 13.02 8.45
N GLY A 142 -10.77 12.82 7.71
CA GLY A 142 -9.56 12.17 8.20
C GLY A 142 -9.71 10.69 8.58
N ARG A 143 -10.70 9.97 8.04
CA ARG A 143 -10.97 8.57 8.41
C ARG A 143 -9.78 7.66 8.14
N GLY A 144 -8.96 7.97 7.12
CA GLY A 144 -7.73 7.26 6.81
C GLY A 144 -6.70 7.24 7.96
N ILE A 145 -6.85 8.08 8.99
CA ILE A 145 -6.00 8.01 10.20
C ILE A 145 -6.17 6.65 10.90
N ILE A 146 -7.37 6.05 10.86
CA ILE A 146 -7.61 4.70 11.42
C ILE A 146 -6.71 3.69 10.73
N GLY A 147 -6.72 3.68 9.39
CA GLY A 147 -5.91 2.75 8.61
C GLY A 147 -4.42 3.04 8.72
N ALA A 148 -4.03 4.32 8.73
CA ALA A 148 -2.64 4.74 8.92
C ALA A 148 -2.06 4.23 10.26
N LEU A 149 -2.81 4.38 11.36
CA LEU A 149 -2.41 3.83 12.68
C LEU A 149 -2.33 2.31 12.66
N ALA A 150 -3.33 1.66 12.08
CA ALA A 150 -3.36 0.20 11.97
C ALA A 150 -2.18 -0.34 11.15
N ALA A 151 -1.84 0.33 10.05
CA ALA A 151 -0.71 -0.06 9.21
C ALA A 151 0.64 0.11 9.91
N ILE A 152 0.79 1.14 10.75
CA ILE A 152 2.01 1.29 11.56
C ILE A 152 2.10 0.20 12.64
N GLY A 153 0.96 -0.15 13.25
CA GLY A 153 0.85 -1.12 14.34
C GLY A 153 1.05 -2.57 13.92
N GLU A 154 0.62 -2.93 12.70
CA GLU A 154 0.85 -4.26 12.14
C GLU A 154 2.28 -4.33 11.56
N ASP A 155 3.15 -5.09 12.23
CA ASP A 155 4.56 -5.22 11.86
C ASP A 155 4.87 -6.51 11.10
N LEU A 156 3.84 -7.28 10.75
CA LEU A 156 3.91 -8.52 9.96
C LEU A 156 4.92 -9.51 10.56
N SER A 157 5.08 -9.49 11.89
CA SER A 157 5.96 -10.41 12.62
C SER A 157 5.44 -11.85 12.62
N GLY A 158 4.15 -12.04 12.33
CA GLY A 158 3.51 -13.34 12.11
C GLY A 158 3.58 -13.80 10.65
N ASP A 159 2.56 -14.57 10.24
CA ASP A 159 2.40 -15.03 8.87
C ASP A 159 2.10 -13.86 7.93
N HIS A 160 2.75 -13.84 6.78
CA HIS A 160 2.65 -12.77 5.79
C HIS A 160 3.08 -13.28 4.42
N THR A 161 2.75 -12.52 3.38
CA THR A 161 3.08 -12.86 2.00
C THR A 161 3.66 -11.63 1.31
N PHE A 162 4.27 -11.78 0.14
CA PHE A 162 4.77 -10.68 -0.65
C PHE A 162 3.89 -10.47 -1.87
N GLU A 163 3.73 -9.21 -2.29
CA GLU A 163 2.99 -8.86 -3.50
C GLU A 163 3.82 -7.87 -4.33
N ILE A 164 4.30 -8.31 -5.51
CA ILE A 164 4.89 -7.38 -6.47
C ILE A 164 3.79 -6.76 -7.31
N ILE A 165 3.72 -5.43 -7.31
CA ILE A 165 2.73 -4.66 -8.06
C ILE A 165 3.46 -3.79 -9.08
N SER A 166 3.02 -3.85 -10.32
CA SER A 166 3.46 -2.97 -11.41
C SER A 166 2.36 -2.00 -11.79
N TYR A 167 2.75 -0.82 -12.27
CA TYR A 167 1.83 0.28 -12.58
C TYR A 167 1.92 0.71 -14.04
N ARG A 168 0.78 1.14 -14.57
CA ARG A 168 0.60 1.57 -15.95
C ARG A 168 0.85 3.05 -16.09
N THR A 169 1.50 3.42 -17.19
CA THR A 169 1.58 4.83 -17.59
C THR A 169 0.18 5.46 -17.74
N PRO A 170 0.00 6.76 -17.46
CA PRO A 170 -1.31 7.41 -17.54
C PRO A 170 -2.04 7.21 -18.88
N LYS A 171 -1.27 7.17 -19.99
CA LYS A 171 -1.78 6.98 -21.36
C LYS A 171 -2.47 5.63 -21.59
N ASN A 172 -2.30 4.67 -20.69
CA ASN A 172 -2.83 3.31 -20.84
C ASN A 172 -3.91 2.94 -19.82
N ARG A 173 -4.17 3.75 -18.78
CA ARG A 173 -5.09 3.36 -17.67
C ARG A 173 -6.50 2.98 -18.14
N ASP A 174 -7.03 3.67 -19.15
CA ASP A 174 -8.36 3.39 -19.71
C ASP A 174 -8.39 2.32 -20.82
N LYS A 175 -7.25 1.72 -21.16
CA LYS A 175 -7.14 0.68 -22.19
C LYS A 175 -7.15 -0.72 -21.58
N PRO A 176 -7.49 -1.77 -22.33
CA PRO A 176 -7.23 -3.15 -21.90
C PRO A 176 -5.76 -3.33 -21.50
N ARG A 177 -5.50 -4.15 -20.47
CA ARG A 177 -4.16 -4.49 -20.02
C ARG A 177 -3.50 -5.41 -21.04
N CYS A 178 -2.27 -5.11 -21.42
CA CYS A 178 -1.51 -5.87 -22.42
C CYS A 178 -0.57 -6.86 -21.72
N VAL A 179 -1.14 -7.89 -21.09
CA VAL A 179 -0.39 -8.98 -20.44
C VAL A 179 -0.68 -10.29 -21.16
N GLN A 180 0.35 -11.00 -21.61
CA GLN A 180 0.16 -12.24 -22.37
C GLN A 180 -0.27 -13.39 -21.47
N ALA A 181 -1.50 -13.85 -21.61
CA ALA A 181 -2.06 -14.93 -20.78
C ALA A 181 -1.24 -16.24 -20.83
N SER A 182 -0.61 -16.56 -21.96
CA SER A 182 0.28 -17.73 -22.10
C SER A 182 1.52 -17.64 -21.21
N SER A 183 2.11 -16.44 -21.10
CA SER A 183 3.26 -16.20 -20.22
C SER A 183 2.86 -16.36 -18.75
N VAL A 184 1.68 -15.87 -18.35
CA VAL A 184 1.17 -16.01 -16.98
C VAL A 184 0.92 -17.48 -16.62
N LYS A 185 0.32 -18.27 -17.50
CA LYS A 185 0.12 -19.72 -17.28
C LYS A 185 1.45 -20.47 -17.15
N THR A 186 2.44 -20.08 -17.95
CA THR A 186 3.78 -20.65 -17.87
C THR A 186 4.46 -20.29 -16.55
N MET A 187 4.36 -19.02 -16.14
CA MET A 187 4.87 -18.51 -14.87
C MET A 187 4.23 -19.25 -13.69
N ASP A 188 2.90 -19.40 -13.68
CA ASP A 188 2.14 -20.08 -12.63
C ASP A 188 2.60 -21.53 -12.43
N THR A 189 2.86 -22.25 -13.52
CA THR A 189 3.38 -23.63 -13.46
C THR A 189 4.84 -23.70 -12.96
N LYS A 190 5.65 -22.67 -13.23
CA LYS A 190 7.09 -22.64 -12.93
C LYS A 190 7.44 -21.98 -11.61
N SER A 191 6.48 -21.31 -10.96
CA SER A 191 6.71 -20.48 -9.77
C SER A 191 5.93 -21.03 -8.58
N PRO A 192 6.37 -22.15 -7.97
CA PRO A 192 5.60 -22.86 -6.94
C PRO A 192 5.43 -22.08 -5.63
N LEU A 193 6.23 -21.02 -5.44
CA LEU A 193 6.15 -20.10 -4.30
C LEU A 193 5.23 -18.90 -4.59
N THR A 194 4.50 -18.91 -5.70
CA THR A 194 3.47 -17.92 -6.03
C THR A 194 2.11 -18.57 -6.08
N PHE A 195 1.05 -17.78 -5.87
CA PHE A 195 -0.30 -18.30 -5.77
C PHE A 195 -1.34 -17.30 -6.27
N ASN A 196 -2.56 -17.80 -6.52
CA ASN A 196 -3.68 -17.02 -7.04
C ASN A 196 -3.37 -16.28 -8.34
N ASN A 197 -2.52 -16.84 -9.22
CA ASN A 197 -2.18 -16.19 -10.50
C ASN A 197 -3.22 -16.48 -11.59
N VAL A 198 -3.75 -17.71 -11.60
CA VAL A 198 -4.72 -18.22 -12.57
C VAL A 198 -5.82 -18.97 -11.80
N ASP A 199 -7.06 -18.78 -12.21
CA ASP A 199 -8.19 -19.55 -11.72
C ASP A 199 -8.10 -20.99 -12.29
N PRO A 200 -8.00 -22.03 -11.45
CA PRO A 200 -7.84 -23.41 -11.90
C PRO A 200 -9.09 -23.96 -12.59
N GLU A 201 -10.28 -23.42 -12.30
CA GLU A 201 -11.55 -23.89 -12.89
C GLU A 201 -11.81 -23.25 -14.24
N THR A 202 -11.60 -21.93 -14.33
CA THR A 202 -11.96 -21.15 -15.53
C THR A 202 -10.78 -20.85 -16.45
N GLY A 203 -9.55 -21.05 -15.97
CA GLY A 203 -8.32 -20.65 -16.67
C GLY A 203 -8.14 -19.13 -16.79
N ARG A 204 -8.95 -18.36 -16.05
CA ARG A 204 -8.93 -16.90 -16.04
C ARG A 204 -7.66 -16.38 -15.36
N ILE A 205 -7.05 -15.37 -15.96
CA ILE A 205 -5.92 -14.64 -15.35
C ILE A 205 -6.43 -13.78 -14.18
N LEU A 206 -5.81 -13.95 -13.01
CA LEU A 206 -6.18 -13.27 -11.77
C LEU A 206 -5.24 -12.11 -11.41
N ILE A 207 -4.00 -12.14 -11.89
CA ILE A 207 -2.98 -11.12 -11.57
C ILE A 207 -3.28 -9.73 -12.15
N THR A 208 -4.23 -9.59 -13.07
CA THR A 208 -4.58 -8.31 -13.70
C THR A 208 -5.92 -7.78 -13.18
N PRO A 209 -5.96 -6.60 -12.53
CA PRO A 209 -7.22 -6.00 -12.12
C PRO A 209 -8.08 -5.56 -13.31
N ARG A 210 -9.34 -5.23 -13.03
CA ARG A 210 -10.31 -4.74 -14.03
C ARG A 210 -10.61 -3.26 -13.81
N GLY A 211 -10.89 -2.55 -14.90
CA GLY A 211 -11.24 -1.13 -14.86
C GLY A 211 -10.03 -0.20 -14.99
N PRO A 212 -10.23 1.11 -14.73
CA PRO A 212 -9.26 2.18 -14.99
C PRO A 212 -8.13 2.28 -13.94
N ASP A 213 -8.02 1.29 -13.06
CA ASP A 213 -7.00 1.22 -11.99
C ASP A 213 -5.57 1.37 -12.57
N PRO A 214 -4.69 2.18 -11.95
CA PRO A 214 -3.29 2.30 -12.36
C PRO A 214 -2.50 1.00 -12.28
N ILE A 215 -2.94 -0.03 -11.53
CA ILE A 215 -2.23 -1.31 -11.43
C ILE A 215 -2.26 -2.03 -12.78
N LEU A 216 -1.09 -2.45 -13.26
CA LEU A 216 -0.91 -3.29 -14.43
C LEU A 216 -1.14 -4.77 -14.08
N CYS A 217 -0.32 -5.31 -13.20
CA CYS A 217 -0.50 -6.63 -12.61
C CYS A 217 0.10 -6.70 -11.20
N GLY A 218 -0.43 -7.63 -10.40
CA GLY A 218 0.03 -7.96 -9.06
C GLY A 218 0.25 -9.47 -8.93
N ILE A 219 1.45 -9.90 -8.50
CA ILE A 219 1.79 -11.32 -8.28
C ILE A 219 2.07 -11.52 -6.80
N ARG A 220 1.43 -12.51 -6.19
CA ARG A 220 1.59 -12.86 -4.77
C ARG A 220 2.43 -14.10 -4.59
N GLY A 221 3.18 -14.15 -3.50
CA GLY A 221 4.01 -15.32 -3.17
C GLY A 221 4.63 -15.26 -1.79
N GLU A 222 5.40 -16.29 -1.47
CA GLU A 222 5.96 -16.53 -0.13
C GLU A 222 7.25 -15.75 0.15
N THR A 223 7.96 -15.31 -0.89
CA THR A 223 9.25 -14.61 -0.76
C THR A 223 9.38 -13.47 -1.77
N PRO A 224 10.13 -12.40 -1.44
CA PRO A 224 10.34 -11.29 -2.37
C PRO A 224 11.09 -11.74 -3.63
N GLU A 225 12.00 -12.70 -3.53
CA GLU A 225 12.73 -13.27 -4.67
C GLU A 225 11.78 -14.05 -5.59
N ALA A 226 10.88 -14.86 -5.03
CA ALA A 226 9.93 -15.63 -5.82
C ALA A 226 8.98 -14.74 -6.62
N VAL A 227 8.40 -13.71 -5.98
CA VAL A 227 7.51 -12.78 -6.69
C VAL A 227 8.27 -11.99 -7.76
N LYS A 228 9.53 -11.61 -7.48
CA LYS A 228 10.37 -10.90 -8.45
C LYS A 228 10.70 -11.77 -9.67
N GLN A 229 11.12 -13.02 -9.46
CA GLN A 229 11.40 -13.98 -10.53
C GLN A 229 10.15 -14.28 -11.35
N ALA A 230 9.00 -14.50 -10.69
CA ALA A 230 7.72 -14.71 -11.34
C ALA A 230 7.33 -13.51 -12.22
N TYR A 231 7.49 -12.29 -11.72
CA TYR A 231 7.22 -11.07 -12.48
C TYR A 231 8.08 -10.96 -13.74
N GLU A 232 9.35 -11.33 -13.68
CA GLU A 232 10.25 -11.32 -14.84
C GLU A 232 9.89 -12.38 -15.91
N MET A 233 9.12 -13.41 -15.56
CA MET A 233 8.61 -14.40 -16.53
C MET A 233 7.37 -13.93 -17.29
N VAL A 234 6.67 -12.89 -16.81
CA VAL A 234 5.43 -12.41 -17.42
C VAL A 234 5.74 -11.45 -18.58
N THR A 235 5.22 -11.76 -19.76
CA THR A 235 5.34 -10.88 -20.93
C THR A 235 4.29 -9.76 -20.87
N ILE A 236 4.78 -8.54 -20.79
CA ILE A 236 3.99 -7.31 -20.74
C ILE A 236 4.23 -6.53 -22.04
N ASP A 237 3.19 -6.41 -22.87
CA ASP A 237 3.22 -5.72 -24.16
C ASP A 237 2.75 -4.25 -24.06
N GLU A 238 3.05 -3.60 -22.93
CA GLU A 238 2.84 -2.16 -22.72
C GLU A 238 3.90 -1.56 -21.78
N PRO A 239 4.15 -0.23 -21.84
CA PRO A 239 5.11 0.40 -20.94
C PRO A 239 4.72 0.29 -19.47
N VAL A 240 5.62 -0.25 -18.66
CA VAL A 240 5.55 -0.24 -17.20
C VAL A 240 6.08 1.11 -16.69
N GLU A 241 5.27 1.81 -15.91
CA GLU A 241 5.67 3.11 -15.32
C GLU A 241 6.64 2.92 -14.15
N ARG A 242 6.25 2.05 -13.20
CA ARG A 242 7.05 1.66 -12.04
C ARG A 242 6.55 0.32 -11.51
N TRP A 243 7.31 -0.29 -10.61
CA TRP A 243 6.91 -1.49 -9.87
C TRP A 243 7.52 -1.45 -8.48
N ILE A 244 6.89 -2.15 -7.54
CA ILE A 244 7.38 -2.28 -6.17
C ILE A 244 6.92 -3.60 -5.57
N ILE A 245 7.70 -4.12 -4.62
CA ILE A 245 7.34 -5.29 -3.83
C ILE A 245 6.80 -4.78 -2.49
N PHE A 246 5.58 -5.18 -2.17
CA PHE A 246 4.99 -5.03 -0.84
C PHE A 246 5.20 -6.29 -0.04
N ARG A 247 5.23 -6.10 1.28
CA ARG A 247 5.08 -7.15 2.27
C ARG A 247 3.73 -6.99 2.95
#